data_AF-A0A0F4Q7Y7-F1
#
_entry.id   AF-A0A0F4Q7Y7-F1
#
_cell.length_a   1.000
_cell.length_b   1.000
_cell.length_c   1.000
_cell.angle_alpha   90.00
_cell.angle_beta   90.00
_cell.angle_gamma   90.00
#
_symmetry.space_group_name_H-M   'P 1'
#
loop_
_entity.id
_entity.type
_entity.pdbx_description
1 polymer ?
#
loop_
_entity_poly.entity_id
_entity_poly.type
_entity_poly.pdbx_seq_one_letter_code
_entity_poly.pdbx_strand_id
1 'polypeptide(L)'
;MGLSQREVYDLIHASKGTYIRWESGKSIPSDKLAELAGLGFDINYVVTGKRGSQDNAGLSTENLEKAITTFLFNTGELGLLTKSDSVEVEALVNMAMFTIAKVSNSELDDIKSEPSDQSNAS
;
A
#
# COMPACT_ATOMS: atom_id res chain seq x y z
N MET A 1 14.04 -3.64 14.84
CA MET A 1 13.68 -2.51 15.74
C MET A 1 14.80 -2.31 16.72
N GLY A 2 15.21 -1.06 16.98
CA GLY A 2 16.33 -0.71 17.86
C GLY A 2 15.92 -0.29 19.27
N LEU A 3 14.65 -0.49 19.66
CA LEU A 3 14.14 -0.15 20.98
C LEU A 3 14.47 -1.26 21.98
N SER A 4 14.95 -0.88 23.15
CA SER A 4 15.07 -1.77 24.31
C SER A 4 13.69 -2.04 24.93
N GLN A 5 13.57 -3.16 25.63
CA GLN A 5 12.36 -3.51 26.39
C GLN A 5 11.90 -2.39 27.33
N ARG A 6 12.87 -1.68 27.93
CA ARG A 6 12.63 -0.53 28.81
C ARG A 6 11.98 0.63 28.09
N GLU A 7 12.54 1.02 26.96
CA GLU A 7 11.99 2.11 26.17
C GLU A 7 10.56 1.80 25.73
N VAL A 8 10.27 0.55 25.36
CA VAL A 8 8.90 0.18 24.95
C VAL A 8 7.91 0.32 26.09
N TYR A 9 8.17 -0.25 27.27
CA TYR A 9 7.21 -0.15 28.38
C TYR A 9 7.07 1.27 28.93
N ASP A 10 8.14 2.07 28.88
CA ASP A 10 8.11 3.49 29.27
C ASP A 10 7.24 4.30 28.29
N LEU A 11 7.37 4.06 26.97
CA LEU A 11 6.62 4.75 25.91
C LEU A 11 5.12 4.41 25.89
N ILE A 12 4.75 3.18 26.22
CA ILE A 12 3.33 2.74 26.30
C ILE A 12 2.78 2.83 27.74
N HIS A 13 3.51 3.50 28.64
CA HIS A 13 3.11 3.71 30.03
C HIS A 13 2.71 2.42 30.76
N ALA A 14 3.39 1.32 30.48
CA ALA A 14 3.21 0.03 31.14
C ALA A 14 4.29 -0.18 32.20
N SER A 15 3.93 -0.81 33.32
CA SER A 15 4.95 -1.25 34.27
C SER A 15 5.80 -2.37 33.65
N LYS A 16 7.08 -2.46 34.02
CA LYS A 16 7.96 -3.57 33.63
C LYS A 16 7.33 -4.94 33.87
N GLY A 17 6.70 -5.13 35.03
CA GLY A 17 6.04 -6.39 35.38
C GLY A 17 4.84 -6.70 34.49
N THR A 18 4.05 -5.68 34.15
CA THR A 18 2.92 -5.81 33.22
C THR A 18 3.40 -6.20 31.82
N TYR A 19 4.44 -5.52 31.32
CA TYR A 19 5.00 -5.79 30.01
C TYR A 19 5.60 -7.20 29.89
N ILE A 20 6.34 -7.66 30.91
CA ILE A 20 6.87 -9.03 30.96
C ILE A 20 5.74 -10.08 30.92
N ARG A 21 4.62 -9.82 31.60
CA ARG A 21 3.46 -10.73 31.57
C ARG A 21 2.90 -10.87 30.15
N TRP A 22 2.86 -9.79 29.39
CA TRP A 22 2.43 -9.80 28.00
C TRP A 22 3.36 -10.61 27.10
N GLU A 23 4.66 -10.40 27.23
CA GLU A 23 5.67 -11.19 26.49
C GLU A 23 5.63 -12.68 26.86
N SER A 24 5.17 -13.00 28.07
CA SER A 24 4.95 -14.37 28.53
C SER A 24 3.63 -14.98 28.01
N GLY A 25 2.94 -14.31 27.08
CA GLY A 25 1.71 -14.81 26.44
C GLY A 25 0.42 -14.49 27.19
N LYS A 26 0.43 -13.57 28.17
CA LYS A 26 -0.82 -13.04 28.75
C LYS A 26 -1.44 -11.99 27.84
N SER A 27 -2.76 -11.90 27.87
CA SER A 27 -3.52 -10.95 27.04
C SER A 27 -3.05 -9.50 27.23
N ILE A 28 -2.86 -8.83 26.10
CA ILE A 28 -2.53 -7.40 26.03
C ILE A 28 -3.84 -6.62 25.84
N PRO A 29 -4.08 -5.55 26.62
CA PRO A 29 -5.20 -4.64 26.42
C PRO A 29 -5.18 -3.97 25.03
N SER A 30 -6.34 -3.69 24.44
CA SER A 30 -6.46 -3.14 23.09
C SER A 30 -5.89 -1.71 22.94
N ASP A 31 -6.01 -0.89 23.98
CA ASP A 31 -5.39 0.44 24.07
C ASP A 31 -3.86 0.35 23.97
N LYS A 32 -3.25 -0.64 24.64
CA LYS A 32 -1.80 -0.86 24.60
C LYS A 32 -1.33 -1.41 23.26
N LEU A 33 -2.15 -2.22 22.60
CA LEU A 33 -1.88 -2.63 21.21
C LEU A 33 -1.90 -1.44 20.25
N ALA A 34 -2.82 -0.48 20.43
CA ALA A 34 -2.86 0.74 19.61
C ALA A 34 -1.61 1.62 19.82
N GLU A 35 -1.15 1.77 21.07
CA GLU A 35 0.10 2.48 21.37
C GLU A 35 1.32 1.79 20.74
N LEU A 36 1.41 0.46 20.84
CA LEU A 36 2.45 -0.34 20.17
C LEU A 36 2.40 -0.19 18.64
N ALA A 37 1.21 -0.09 18.04
CA ALA A 37 1.06 0.17 16.60
C ALA A 37 1.71 1.52 16.23
N GLY A 38 1.51 2.54 17.06
CA GLY A 38 2.14 3.86 16.90
C GLY A 38 3.66 3.84 16.99
N LEU A 39 4.24 2.84 17.67
CA LEU A 39 5.69 2.60 17.72
C LEU A 39 6.21 1.75 16.54
N GLY A 40 5.33 1.37 15.61
CA GLY A 40 5.66 0.58 14.42
C GLY A 40 5.62 -0.94 14.63
N PHE A 41 5.04 -1.43 15.72
CA PHE A 41 4.82 -2.87 15.91
C PHE A 41 3.76 -3.40 14.95
N ASP A 42 4.03 -4.56 14.35
CA ASP A 42 3.02 -5.32 13.60
C ASP A 42 2.04 -5.95 14.61
N ILE A 43 0.93 -5.25 14.86
CA ILE A 43 -0.09 -5.71 15.82
C ILE A 43 -0.78 -6.98 15.33
N ASN A 44 -0.91 -7.17 14.02
CA ASN A 44 -1.47 -8.40 13.48
C ASN A 44 -0.57 -9.59 13.85
N TYR A 45 0.76 -9.43 13.74
CA TYR A 45 1.71 -10.42 14.24
C TYR A 45 1.61 -10.62 15.75
N VAL A 46 1.54 -9.55 16.53
CA VAL A 46 1.46 -9.62 18.00
C VAL A 46 0.23 -10.41 18.46
N VAL A 47 -0.92 -10.22 17.83
CA VAL A 47 -2.19 -10.86 18.23
C VAL A 47 -2.34 -12.27 17.67
N THR A 48 -1.91 -12.49 16.42
CA THR A 48 -2.20 -13.75 15.71
C THR A 48 -1.01 -14.71 15.63
N GLY A 49 0.21 -14.23 15.93
CA GLY A 49 1.46 -14.97 15.72
C GLY A 49 1.80 -15.22 14.24
N LYS A 50 0.93 -14.80 13.32
CA LYS A 50 1.17 -14.84 11.87
C LYS A 50 1.69 -13.49 11.48
N ARG A 51 2.91 -13.44 10.94
CA ARG A 51 3.36 -12.19 10.33
C ARG A 51 2.30 -11.89 9.28
N GLY A 52 1.71 -10.70 9.33
CA GLY A 52 1.03 -10.25 8.12
C GLY A 52 2.06 -10.46 7.04
N SER A 53 1.73 -11.22 5.99
CA SER A 53 2.54 -11.11 4.79
C SER A 53 2.66 -9.61 4.60
N GLN A 54 3.87 -9.07 4.54
CA GLN A 54 4.05 -7.77 3.90
C GLN A 54 3.78 -7.97 2.40
N ASP A 55 2.60 -8.50 2.10
CA ASP A 55 1.94 -8.42 0.83
C ASP A 55 1.10 -7.11 0.89
N ASN A 56 1.59 -6.02 1.47
CA ASN A 56 2.22 -4.94 0.69
C ASN A 56 3.22 -5.36 -0.40
N ALA A 57 2.92 -6.40 -1.17
CA ALA A 57 3.18 -6.39 -2.59
C ALA A 57 2.15 -5.41 -3.17
N GLY A 58 2.28 -4.14 -2.79
CA GLY A 58 1.94 -3.08 -3.73
C GLY A 58 2.63 -3.52 -5.01
N LEU A 59 1.83 -3.76 -6.04
CA LEU A 59 2.26 -4.34 -7.29
C LEU A 59 3.55 -3.63 -7.69
N SER A 60 4.70 -4.30 -7.55
CA SER A 60 5.98 -3.61 -7.79
C SER A 60 5.97 -3.15 -9.24
N THR A 61 6.61 -2.02 -9.52
CA THR A 61 6.68 -1.49 -10.89
C THR A 61 7.16 -2.57 -11.87
N GLU A 62 8.15 -3.36 -11.45
CA GLU A 62 8.68 -4.51 -12.21
C GLU A 62 7.64 -5.62 -12.44
N ASN A 63 6.89 -6.02 -11.40
CA ASN A 63 5.87 -7.05 -11.53
C ASN A 63 4.69 -6.58 -12.39
N LEU A 64 4.33 -5.30 -12.31
CA LEU A 64 3.29 -4.71 -13.14
C LEU A 64 3.73 -4.61 -14.61
N GLU A 65 4.96 -4.16 -14.86
CA GLU A 65 5.55 -4.10 -16.20
C GLU A 65 5.57 -5.48 -16.87
N LYS A 66 6.01 -6.49 -16.10
CA LYS A 66 6.00 -7.89 -16.55
C LYS A 66 4.58 -8.38 -16.83
N ALA A 67 3.61 -8.07 -15.96
CA ALA A 67 2.22 -8.48 -16.14
C ALA A 67 1.60 -7.85 -17.40
N ILE A 68 1.81 -6.55 -17.63
CA ILE A 68 1.33 -5.84 -18.83
C ILE A 68 1.98 -6.44 -20.08
N THR A 69 3.29 -6.66 -20.05
CA THR A 69 4.02 -7.28 -21.17
C THR A 69 3.45 -8.66 -21.50
N THR A 70 3.31 -9.54 -20.50
CA THR A 70 2.71 -10.88 -20.69
C THR A 70 1.28 -10.80 -21.23
N PHE A 71 0.47 -9.87 -20.73
CA PHE A 71 -0.88 -9.66 -21.22
C PHE A 71 -0.91 -9.27 -22.71
N LEU A 72 -0.04 -8.35 -23.13
CA LEU A 72 0.07 -7.93 -24.55
C LEU A 72 0.53 -9.07 -25.46
N PHE A 73 1.48 -9.90 -25.01
CA PHE A 73 1.89 -11.08 -25.78
C PHE A 73 0.75 -12.10 -25.92
N ASN A 74 0.09 -12.46 -24.82
CA ASN A 74 -1.01 -13.45 -24.86
C ASN A 74 -2.17 -12.99 -25.74
N THR A 75 -2.51 -11.71 -25.70
CA THR A 75 -3.57 -11.14 -26.55
C THR A 75 -3.16 -11.10 -28.02
N GLY A 76 -1.87 -10.89 -28.32
CA GLY A 76 -1.31 -11.07 -29.66
C GLY A 76 -1.38 -12.52 -30.15
N GLU A 77 -1.03 -13.50 -29.31
CA GLU A 77 -1.12 -14.93 -29.65
C GLU A 77 -2.56 -15.38 -29.91
N LEU A 78 -3.53 -14.80 -29.20
CA LEU A 78 -4.95 -15.04 -29.44
C LEU A 78 -5.49 -14.33 -30.70
N GLY A 79 -4.66 -13.54 -31.40
CA GLY A 79 -5.06 -12.77 -32.58
C GLY A 79 -5.98 -11.59 -32.25
N LEU A 80 -6.06 -11.19 -30.98
CA LEU A 80 -6.90 -10.07 -30.54
C LEU A 80 -6.21 -8.71 -30.73
N LEU A 81 -4.87 -8.73 -30.85
CA LEU A 81 -4.05 -7.56 -31.14
C LEU A 81 -3.06 -7.88 -32.26
N THR A 82 -2.79 -6.88 -33.10
CA THR A 82 -1.77 -6.96 -34.15
C THR A 82 -0.80 -5.80 -33.96
N LYS A 83 0.49 -6.09 -33.79
CA LYS A 83 1.54 -5.07 -33.65
C LYS A 83 1.74 -4.38 -35.00
N SER A 84 1.79 -3.05 -35.01
CA SER A 84 2.28 -2.30 -36.18
C SER A 84 3.81 -2.36 -36.23
N ASP A 85 4.38 -2.53 -37.43
CA ASP A 85 5.83 -2.56 -37.64
C ASP A 85 6.56 -1.28 -37.17
N SER A 86 5.82 -0.19 -37.03
CA SER A 86 6.36 1.13 -36.66
C SER A 86 6.44 1.40 -35.16
N VAL A 87 5.83 0.55 -34.32
CA VAL A 87 5.65 0.84 -32.88
C VAL A 87 6.29 -0.23 -32.04
N GLU A 88 7.17 0.15 -31.11
CA GLU A 88 7.77 -0.80 -30.18
C GLU A 88 6.83 -1.17 -29.03
N VAL A 89 6.86 -2.45 -28.64
CA VAL A 89 6.03 -2.98 -27.54
C VAL A 89 6.33 -2.26 -26.23
N GLU A 90 7.60 -1.92 -26.00
CA GLU A 90 8.04 -1.16 -24.83
C GLU A 90 7.37 0.21 -24.72
N ALA A 91 7.10 0.89 -25.84
CA ALA A 91 6.38 2.17 -25.83
C ALA A 91 4.94 2.01 -25.31
N LEU A 92 4.27 0.91 -25.66
CA LEU A 92 2.93 0.59 -25.16
C LEU A 92 2.94 0.25 -23.67
N VAL A 93 3.93 -0.51 -23.22
CA VAL A 93 4.10 -0.84 -21.81
C VAL A 93 4.33 0.44 -20.99
N ASN A 94 5.22 1.32 -21.43
CA ASN A 94 5.49 2.61 -20.79
C ASN A 94 4.25 3.51 -20.73
N MET A 95 3.45 3.55 -21.82
CA MET A 95 2.20 4.31 -21.84
C MET A 95 1.16 3.76 -20.87
N ALA A 96 1.03 2.44 -20.76
CA ALA A 96 0.14 1.79 -19.80
C ALA A 96 0.56 2.09 -18.35
N MET A 97 1.87 1.97 -18.06
CA MET A 97 2.44 2.31 -16.75
C MET A 97 2.19 3.77 -16.37
N PHE A 98 2.42 4.70 -17.30
CA PHE A 98 2.14 6.12 -17.09
C PHE A 98 0.65 6.39 -16.81
N THR A 99 -0.25 5.74 -17.56
CA THR A 99 -1.70 5.91 -17.40
C THR A 99 -2.17 5.42 -16.03
N ILE A 100 -1.71 4.25 -15.61
CA ILE A 100 -2.02 3.68 -14.29
C ILE A 100 -1.51 4.62 -13.19
N ALA A 101 -0.26 5.08 -13.28
CA ALA A 101 0.31 6.01 -12.30
C ALA A 101 -0.49 7.32 -12.22
N LYS A 102 -0.93 7.86 -13.36
CA LYS A 102 -1.77 9.07 -13.40
C LYS A 102 -3.12 8.85 -12.71
N VAL A 103 -3.82 7.77 -13.03
CA VAL A 103 -5.16 7.47 -12.48
C VAL A 103 -5.08 7.21 -10.97
N SER A 104 -4.10 6.42 -10.52
CA SER A 104 -3.91 6.15 -9.09
C SER A 104 -3.53 7.39 -8.30
N ASN A 105 -2.93 8.40 -8.94
CA ASN A 105 -2.56 9.66 -8.30
C ASN A 105 -3.65 10.75 -8.45
N SER A 106 -4.65 10.56 -9.31
CA SER A 106 -5.72 11.53 -9.58
C SER A 106 -6.99 11.37 -8.72
N GLU A 107 -7.04 10.40 -7.80
CA GLU A 107 -8.14 10.32 -6.80
C GLU A 107 -8.17 11.53 -5.82
N LEU A 108 -7.27 12.52 -5.95
CA LEU A 108 -7.24 13.74 -5.14
C LEU A 108 -7.72 15.02 -5.86
N ASP A 109 -7.86 15.03 -7.20
CA ASP A 109 -8.19 16.26 -7.95
C ASP A 109 -9.69 16.41 -8.28
N ASP A 110 -10.49 15.34 -8.19
CA ASP A 110 -11.93 15.38 -8.52
C ASP A 110 -12.84 15.96 -7.42
N ILE A 111 -12.30 16.54 -6.34
CA ILE A 111 -13.09 17.19 -5.26
C ILE A 111 -13.07 18.74 -5.33
N LYS A 112 -12.28 19.38 -6.19
CA LYS A 112 -12.29 20.85 -6.28
C LYS A 112 -12.17 21.37 -7.70
N SER A 113 -13.29 21.39 -8.41
CA SER A 113 -13.78 22.60 -9.10
C SER A 113 -15.08 22.31 -9.85
N GLU A 114 -16.21 22.32 -9.13
CA GLU A 114 -17.44 22.81 -9.76
C GLU A 114 -17.21 24.27 -10.14
N PRO A 115 -17.41 24.67 -11.41
CA PRO A 115 -17.49 26.08 -11.74
C PRO A 115 -18.75 26.64 -11.06
N SER A 116 -18.55 27.53 -10.09
CA SER A 116 -19.65 28.34 -9.57
C SER A 116 -20.13 29.25 -10.69
N ASP A 117 -21.26 28.85 -11.26
CA ASP A 117 -22.16 29.71 -11.99
C ASP A 117 -22.49 30.91 -11.09
N GLN A 118 -21.90 32.07 -11.39
CA GLN A 118 -22.50 33.35 -11.05
C GLN A 118 -22.50 34.20 -12.31
N SER A 119 -23.53 33.92 -13.11
CA SER A 119 -24.31 34.97 -13.75
C SER A 119 -24.58 36.09 -12.74
N ASN A 120 -24.01 37.26 -13.01
CA ASN A 120 -24.64 38.51 -12.62
C ASN A 120 -24.51 39.46 -13.81
N ALA A 121 -25.50 39.33 -14.69
CA ALA A 121 -25.94 40.40 -15.54
C ALA A 121 -26.85 41.32 -14.72
N SER A 122 -26.43 42.58 -14.57
CA SER A 122 -27.23 43.83 -14.57
C SER A 122 -26.56 44.89 -13.71
#